data_AF-A0A1A8FMG5-F1
#
_entry.id   AF-A0A1A8FMG5-F1
#
_cell.length_a   1.000
_cell.length_b   1.000
_cell.length_c   1.000
_cell.angle_alpha   90.00
_cell.angle_beta   90.00
_cell.angle_gamma   90.00
#
_symmetry.space_group_name_H-M   'P 1'
#
loop_
_entity.id
_entity.type
_entity.pdbx_description
1 polymer ?
#
loop_
_entity_poly.entity_id
_entity_poly.type
_entity_poly.pdbx_seq_one_letter_code
_entity_poly.pdbx_strand_id
1 'polypeptide(L)' 'MMEPALRDPTDPLIDHAEGQLFLNEAFKVIVEEVLCKGTDATQKVCEWKEPDGLAVLLDLELREMGEPRGRLLQRVRD' A
#
# COMPACT_ATOMS: atom_id res chain seq x y z
N MET A 1 33.45 -13.14 -15.80
CA MET A 1 33.18 -12.12 -14.76
C MET A 1 32.37 -11.03 -15.43
N MET A 2 31.12 -10.80 -15.03
CA MET A 2 30.29 -9.72 -15.59
C MET A 2 30.33 -8.57 -14.59
N GLU A 3 30.92 -7.46 -15.00
CA GLU A 3 30.91 -6.21 -14.26
C GLU A 3 29.47 -5.71 -14.13
N PRO A 4 29.00 -5.29 -12.93
CA PRO A 4 27.69 -4.70 -12.81
C PRO A 4 27.72 -3.33 -13.51
N ALA A 5 26.88 -3.16 -14.52
CA ALA A 5 26.70 -1.87 -15.18
C ALA A 5 26.32 -0.82 -14.13
N LEU A 6 27.26 0.09 -13.84
CA LEU A 6 27.03 1.27 -13.02
C LEU A 6 25.99 2.12 -13.75
N ARG A 7 24.75 2.09 -13.26
CA ARG A 7 23.65 2.86 -13.83
C ARG A 7 23.91 4.36 -13.60
N ASP A 8 23.65 5.15 -14.63
CA ASP A 8 23.80 6.60 -14.64
C ASP A 8 22.85 7.25 -13.62
N PRO A 9 23.33 8.08 -12.67
CA PRO A 9 22.49 8.74 -11.67
C PRO A 9 21.51 9.79 -12.23
N THR A 10 21.59 10.10 -13.54
CA THR A 10 20.70 11.06 -14.21
C THR A 10 19.50 10.43 -14.91
N ASP A 11 19.45 9.10 -15.02
CA ASP A 11 18.27 8.39 -15.52
C ASP A 11 17.11 8.60 -14.53
N PRO A 12 15.85 8.87 -14.96
CA PRO A 12 14.74 8.99 -14.03
C PRO A 12 14.60 7.67 -13.26
N LEU A 13 15.11 7.67 -12.02
CA LEU A 13 15.14 6.51 -11.12
C LEU A 13 13.73 5.96 -10.78
N ILE A 14 12.68 6.67 -11.20
CA ILE A 14 11.29 6.42 -10.85
C ILE A 14 10.56 5.82 -12.04
N ASP A 15 10.20 4.55 -11.92
CA ASP A 15 9.27 3.90 -12.84
C ASP A 15 7.85 4.46 -12.63
N HIS A 16 7.49 5.43 -13.46
CA HIS A 16 6.16 6.03 -13.45
C HIS A 16 5.04 5.02 -13.77
N ALA A 17 5.32 3.94 -14.50
CA ALA A 17 4.33 2.93 -14.84
C ALA A 17 3.98 2.05 -13.64
N GLU A 18 4.97 1.64 -12.84
CA GLU A 18 4.72 0.92 -11.59
C GLU A 18 3.92 1.74 -10.59
N GLY A 19 4.26 3.02 -10.43
CA GLY A 19 3.50 3.95 -9.59
C GLY A 19 2.05 4.10 -10.06
N GLN A 20 1.84 4.27 -11.37
CA GLN A 20 0.50 4.38 -11.95
C GLN A 20 -0.32 3.10 -11.77
N LEU A 21 0.29 1.92 -11.88
CA LEU A 21 -0.36 0.65 -11.63
C LEU A 21 -0.82 0.56 -10.17
N PHE A 22 0.07 0.87 -9.21
CA PHE A 22 -0.27 0.88 -7.80
C PHE A 22 -1.44 1.82 -7.49
N LEU A 23 -1.42 3.05 -8.03
CA LEU A 23 -2.52 4.01 -7.85
C LEU A 23 -3.86 3.46 -8.37
N ASN A 24 -3.86 2.81 -9.53
CA ASN A 24 -5.06 2.18 -10.07
C ASN A 24 -5.57 1.03 -9.19
N GLU A 25 -4.67 0.20 -8.64
CA GLU A 25 -5.03 -0.89 -7.74
C GLU A 25 -5.56 -0.37 -6.39
N ALA A 26 -4.91 0.64 -5.81
CA ALA A 26 -5.34 1.27 -4.56
C ALA A 26 -6.69 1.99 -4.72
N PHE A 27 -6.91 2.66 -5.85
CA PHE A 27 -8.18 3.34 -6.11
C PHE A 27 -9.36 2.38 -6.20
N LYS A 28 -9.17 1.18 -6.76
CA LYS A 28 -10.19 0.11 -6.76
C LYS A 28 -10.58 -0.28 -5.34
N VAL A 29 -9.60 -0.43 -4.45
CA VAL A 29 -9.84 -0.73 -3.03
C VAL A 29 -10.67 0.39 -2.38
N ILE A 30 -10.31 1.66 -2.60
CA ILE A 30 -11.04 2.81 -2.03
C ILE A 30 -12.49 2.83 -2.51
N VAL A 31 -12.73 2.62 -3.81
CA VAL A 31 -14.09 2.58 -4.36
C VAL A 31 -14.91 1.46 -3.71
N GLU A 32 -14.34 0.27 -3.57
CA GLU A 32 -15.04 -0.87 -2.98
C GLU A 32 -15.29 -0.71 -1.47
N GLU A 33 -14.24 -0.42 -0.69
CA GLU A 33 -14.32 -0.39 0.77
C GLU A 33 -14.98 0.88 1.30
N VAL A 34 -14.66 2.05 0.73
CA VAL A 34 -15.12 3.34 1.27
C VAL A 34 -16.44 3.78 0.65
N LEU A 35 -16.57 3.70 -0.68
CA LEU A 35 -17.75 4.22 -1.36
C LEU A 35 -18.89 3.20 -1.39
N CYS A 36 -18.61 1.93 -1.71
CA CYS A 36 -19.65 0.90 -1.75
C CYS A 36 -19.99 0.37 -0.35
N LYS A 37 -19.00 -0.13 0.40
CA LYS A 37 -19.25 -0.73 1.73
C LYS A 37 -19.45 0.33 2.81
N GLY A 38 -18.64 1.39 2.82
CA GLY A 38 -18.72 2.45 3.83
C GLY A 38 -20.03 3.24 3.86
N THR A 39 -20.86 3.15 2.81
CA THR A 39 -22.20 3.79 2.76
C THR A 39 -23.36 2.81 2.90
N ASP A 40 -23.09 1.51 3.01
CA ASP A 40 -24.09 0.46 3.18
C ASP A 40 -24.40 0.23 4.66
N ALA A 41 -25.65 0.45 5.05
CA ALA A 41 -26.12 0.32 6.43
C ALA A 41 -26.06 -1.12 6.98
N THR A 42 -25.87 -2.13 6.12
CA THR A 42 -25.67 -3.52 6.54
C THR A 42 -24.23 -3.80 6.99
N GLN A 43 -23.29 -2.90 6.69
CA GLN A 43 -21.89 -3.02 7.09
C GLN A 43 -21.68 -2.50 8.51
N LYS A 44 -20.58 -2.93 9.13
CA LYS A 44 -20.18 -2.42 10.44
C LYS A 44 -19.81 -0.94 10.32
N VAL A 45 -20.33 -0.11 11.22
CA VAL A 45 -19.93 1.30 11.33
C VAL A 45 -18.46 1.44 11.73
N CYS A 46 -17.98 0.52 12.56
CA CYS A 46 -16.59 0.49 13.01
C CYS A 46 -16.18 -0.95 13.35
N GLU A 47 -14.95 -1.33 12.99
CA GLU A 47 -14.29 -2.52 13.50
C GLU A 47 -13.31 -2.11 14.62
N TRP A 48 -13.84 -2.05 15.85
CA TRP A 48 -13.04 -1.67 17.02
C TRP A 48 -11.95 -2.70 17.35
N LYS A 49 -10.75 -2.20 17.68
CA LYS A 49 -9.62 -2.98 18.20
C LYS A 49 -8.88 -2.17 19.27
N GLU A 50 -8.33 -2.85 20.27
CA GLU A 50 -7.47 -2.20 21.28
C GLU A 50 -6.20 -1.62 20.65
N PRO A 51 -5.64 -0.53 21.18
CA PRO A 51 -4.46 0.14 20.60
C PRO A 51 -3.29 -0.82 20.33
N ASP A 52 -2.96 -1.67 21.29
CA ASP A 52 -1.85 -2.64 21.15
C ASP A 52 -2.14 -3.68 20.07
N GLY A 53 -3.40 -4.13 19.97
CA GLY A 53 -3.83 -5.07 18.95
C GLY A 53 -3.82 -4.45 17.55
N LEU A 54 -4.26 -3.19 17.44
CA LEU A 54 -4.28 -2.46 16.17
C LEU A 54 -2.86 -2.12 15.69
N ALA A 55 -1.97 -1.73 16.60
CA ALA A 55 -0.57 -1.44 16.27
C ALA A 55 0.15 -2.66 15.67
N VAL A 56 -0.09 -3.85 16.23
CA VAL A 56 0.46 -5.11 15.71
C VAL A 56 -0.10 -5.43 14.32
N LEU A 57 -1.39 -5.19 14.09
CA LEU A 57 -2.02 -5.43 12.79
C LEU A 57 -1.50 -4.48 11.71
N LEU A 58 -1.32 -3.21 12.04
CA LEU A 58 -0.92 -2.17 11.09
C LEU A 58 0.58 -2.11 10.82
N ASP A 59 1.43 -2.75 11.64
CA ASP A 59 2.89 -2.79 11.46
C ASP A 59 3.48 -1.41 11.10
N LEU A 60 3.28 -0.43 11.99
CA LEU A 60 3.56 1.00 11.77
C LEU A 60 5.05 1.38 11.89
N GLU A 61 5.93 0.42 12.14
CA GLU A 61 7.37 0.65 12.26
C GLU A 61 8.01 0.94 10.89
N LEU A 62 8.71 2.07 10.79
CA LEU A 62 9.45 2.43 9.58
C LEU A 62 10.78 1.68 9.51
N ARG A 63 11.14 1.23 8.31
CA ARG A 63 12.34 0.45 8.02
C ARG A 63 13.17 1.15 6.94
N GLU A 64 14.46 0.82 6.88
CA GLU A 64 15.38 1.36 5.87
C GLU A 64 15.01 0.90 4.44
N MET A 65 14.44 -0.30 4.31
CA MET A 65 14.03 -0.87 3.03
C MET A 65 12.54 -0.67 2.78
N GLY A 66 12.19 -0.39 1.52
CA GLY A 66 10.81 -0.33 1.07
C GLY A 66 10.13 -1.69 1.06
N GLU A 67 8.81 -1.68 0.91
CA GLU A 67 8.00 -2.89 0.87
C GLU A 67 7.51 -3.22 -0.54
N PRO A 68 7.30 -4.50 -0.86
CA PRO A 68 6.77 -4.88 -2.16
C PRO A 68 5.35 -4.35 -2.35
N ARG A 69 4.98 -4.04 -3.60
CA ARG A 69 3.66 -3.50 -3.98
C ARG A 69 2.48 -4.23 -3.33
N GLY A 70 2.52 -5.57 -3.31
CA GLY A 70 1.45 -6.38 -2.70
C GLY A 70 1.25 -6.12 -1.21
N ARG A 71 2.33 -5.89 -0.45
CA ARG A 71 2.26 -5.56 0.97
C ARG A 71 1.74 -4.13 1.18
N LEU A 72 2.17 -3.19 0.34
CA LEU A 72 1.63 -1.83 0.37
C LEU A 72 0.13 -1.79 0.05
N LEU A 73 -0.34 -2.60 -0.91
CA LEU A 73 -1.77 -2.72 -1.19
C LEU A 73 -2.55 -3.38 -0.04
N GLN A 74 -1.93 -4.27 0.73
CA GLN A 74 -2.54 -4.81 1.93
C GLN A 74 -2.70 -3.71 3.00
N ARG A 75 -1.69 -2.87 3.20
CA ARG A 75 -1.78 -1.71 4.10
C ARG A 75 -2.84 -0.68 3.72
N VAL A 76 -3.25 -0.63 2.45
CA VAL A 76 -4.36 0.23 1.99
C VAL A 76 -5.72 -0.38 2.33
N ARG A 77 -5.80 -1.72 2.47
CA ARG A 77 -7.02 -2.45 2.82
C ARG A 77 -7.24 -2.54 4.34
N ASP A 78 -6.15 -2.62 5.09
CA ASP A 78 -6.15 -2.68 6.55
C ASP A 78 -6.56 -1.33 7.17
#